data_AF-A0A9D4MCX2-F1
#
_entry.id   AF-A0A9D4MCX2-F1
#
_cell.length_a   1.000
_cell.length_b   1.000
_cell.length_c   1.000
_cell.angle_alpha   90.00
_cell.angle_beta   90.00
_cell.angle_gamma   90.00
#
_symmetry.space_group_name_H-M   'P 1'
#
loop_
_entity.id
_entity.type
_entity.pdbx_description
1 polymer ?
#
loop_
_entity_poly.entity_id
_entity_poly.type
_entity_poly.pdbx_seq_one_letter_code
_entity_poly.pdbx_strand_id
1 'polypeptide(L)'
;MLWRSFDPPSRTVLQTTVRTSVDFLFSRLEKLHSRILVCRALGYFTLANHGITEAELDDVLSCDDDVLNDVYTYWTPPMRRLPPLLLVCIRADIDQYVVEHGADGARVLNWYHRQFTEAAHERYCADYAQKSVSIAT
;
A
#
# COMPACT_ATOMS: atom_id res chain seq x y z
N MET A 1 11.95 9.94 3.65
CA MET A 1 12.88 10.95 4.18
C MET A 1 12.20 12.30 4.02
N LEU A 2 11.93 13.02 5.12
CA LEU A 2 11.61 14.44 5.01
C LEU A 2 12.90 15.15 4.58
N TRP A 3 12.85 15.97 3.54
CA TRP A 3 13.96 16.82 3.15
C TRP A 3 14.33 17.74 4.32
N ARG A 4 15.60 17.70 4.74
CA ARG A 4 16.15 18.64 5.69
C ARG A 4 17.01 19.64 4.94
N SER A 5 17.00 20.91 5.37
CA SER A 5 17.81 21.97 4.75
C SER A 5 19.32 21.66 4.74
N PHE A 6 19.78 20.76 5.61
CA PHE A 6 21.17 20.33 5.74
C PHE A 6 21.46 18.95 5.09
N ASP A 7 20.50 18.36 4.36
CA ASP A 7 20.78 17.14 3.60
C ASP A 7 21.77 17.42 2.46
N PRO A 8 22.77 16.55 2.23
CA PRO A 8 23.74 16.76 1.16
C PRO A 8 23.06 16.73 -0.22
N PRO A 9 23.60 17.42 -1.24
CA PRO A 9 23.01 17.44 -2.59
C PRO A 9 22.82 16.05 -3.19
N SER A 10 23.72 15.11 -2.87
CA SER A 10 23.62 13.70 -3.30
C SER A 10 22.41 12.96 -2.75
N ARG A 11 21.80 13.45 -1.66
CA ARG A 11 20.55 12.91 -1.09
C ARG A 11 19.30 13.68 -1.52
N THR A 12 19.46 14.84 -2.14
CA THR A 12 18.35 15.72 -2.57
C THR A 12 18.23 15.70 -4.09
N VAL A 13 18.13 14.50 -4.66
CA VAL A 13 18.03 14.31 -6.11
C VAL A 13 16.56 14.14 -6.49
N LEU A 14 16.06 15.07 -7.29
CA LEU A 14 14.73 14.94 -7.88
C LEU A 14 14.75 13.83 -8.94
N GLN A 15 13.71 13.01 -8.96
CA GLN A 15 13.57 11.99 -9.98
C GLN A 15 13.22 12.63 -11.32
N THR A 16 13.70 12.02 -12.41
CA THR A 16 13.57 12.57 -13.77
C THR A 16 12.18 12.44 -14.36
N THR A 17 11.36 11.51 -13.85
CA THR A 17 10.02 11.25 -14.36
C THR A 17 9.02 11.11 -13.21
N VAL A 18 7.73 11.32 -13.52
CA VAL A 18 6.64 11.08 -12.56
C VAL A 18 6.66 9.62 -12.11
N ARG A 19 6.87 8.68 -13.03
CA ARG A 19 6.91 7.26 -12.70
C ARG A 19 8.02 6.93 -11.69
N THR A 20 9.24 7.37 -11.95
CA THR A 20 10.36 7.17 -11.02
C THR A 20 10.15 7.89 -9.68
N SER A 21 9.40 9.00 -9.66
CA SER A 21 8.98 9.67 -8.43
C SER A 21 8.01 8.82 -7.60
N VAL A 22 7.01 8.21 -8.25
CA VAL A 22 6.05 7.30 -7.60
C VAL A 22 6.77 6.04 -7.08
N ASP A 23 7.66 5.46 -7.87
CA ASP A 23 8.46 4.29 -7.45
C ASP A 23 9.38 4.62 -6.26
N PHE A 24 9.92 5.84 -6.23
CA PHE A 24 10.71 6.34 -5.10
C PHE A 24 9.85 6.52 -3.84
N LEU A 25 8.62 7.05 -3.98
CA LEU A 25 7.66 7.15 -2.88
C LEU A 25 7.31 5.77 -2.32
N PHE A 26 6.97 4.80 -3.16
CA PHE A 26 6.67 3.44 -2.74
C PHE A 26 7.85 2.77 -2.04
N SER A 27 9.05 2.91 -2.60
CA SER A 27 10.29 2.42 -1.96
C SER A 27 10.55 3.07 -0.59
N ARG A 28 10.08 4.30 -0.38
CA ARG A 28 10.17 4.97 0.93
C ARG A 28 9.15 4.41 1.91
N LEU A 29 7.91 4.16 1.48
CA LEU A 29 6.88 3.54 2.32
C LEU A 29 7.33 2.16 2.82
N GLU A 30 7.84 1.33 1.91
CA GLU A 30 8.37 0.00 2.22
C GLU A 30 9.49 0.02 3.27
N LYS A 31 10.31 1.09 3.29
CA LYS A 31 11.38 1.28 4.27
C LYS A 31 10.91 1.83 5.61
N LEU A 32 9.82 2.58 5.63
CA LEU A 32 9.27 3.21 6.83
C LEU A 32 8.45 2.21 7.65
N HIS A 33 7.66 1.39 6.96
CA HIS A 33 6.87 0.32 7.54
C HIS A 33 7.62 -1.00 7.36
N SER A 34 7.01 -1.97 6.70
CA SER A 34 7.68 -3.15 6.18
C SER A 34 7.31 -3.35 4.71
N ARG A 35 8.21 -3.99 3.95
CA ARG A 35 7.97 -4.24 2.53
C ARG A 35 6.76 -5.13 2.31
N ILE A 36 6.55 -6.16 3.15
CA ILE A 36 5.44 -7.11 3.00
C ILE A 36 4.11 -6.40 3.26
N LEU A 37 4.00 -5.66 4.37
CA LEU A 37 2.79 -4.93 4.71
C LEU A 37 2.42 -3.92 3.63
N VAL A 38 3.37 -3.11 3.16
CA VAL A 38 3.12 -2.10 2.12
C VAL A 38 2.76 -2.75 0.79
N CYS A 39 3.46 -3.82 0.40
CA CYS A 39 3.16 -4.56 -0.82
C CYS A 39 1.72 -5.10 -0.82
N ARG A 40 1.31 -5.76 0.27
CA ARG A 40 -0.04 -6.34 0.39
C ARG A 40 -1.10 -5.24 0.49
N ALA A 41 -0.88 -4.21 1.31
CA ALA A 41 -1.83 -3.11 1.47
C ALA A 41 -2.06 -2.36 0.15
N LEU A 42 -0.99 -1.92 -0.53
CA LEU A 42 -1.12 -1.20 -1.80
C LEU A 42 -1.54 -2.10 -2.95
N GLY A 43 -1.20 -3.40 -2.91
CA GLY A 43 -1.68 -4.40 -3.85
C GLY A 43 -3.20 -4.58 -3.77
N TYR A 44 -3.73 -4.90 -2.59
CA TYR A 44 -5.17 -5.05 -2.39
C TYR A 44 -5.93 -3.75 -2.69
N PHE A 45 -5.37 -2.61 -2.28
CA PHE A 45 -5.91 -1.29 -2.61
C PHE A 45 -6.01 -1.06 -4.13
N THR A 46 -5.01 -1.50 -4.90
CA THR A 46 -4.96 -1.30 -6.35
C THR A 46 -5.83 -2.30 -7.11
N LEU A 47 -6.01 -3.51 -6.59
CA LEU A 47 -6.87 -4.54 -7.18
C LEU A 47 -8.37 -4.27 -6.95
N ALA A 48 -8.72 -3.39 -6.00
CA ALA A 48 -10.10 -3.02 -5.72
C ALA A 48 -10.67 -2.10 -6.83
N ASN A 49 -11.40 -2.69 -7.79
CA ASN A 49 -11.92 -1.98 -8.97
C ASN A 49 -12.85 -0.79 -8.67
N HIS A 50 -13.60 -0.85 -7.57
CA HIS A 50 -14.54 0.21 -7.17
C HIS A 50 -14.05 0.99 -5.95
N GLY A 51 -12.77 0.82 -5.59
CA GLY A 51 -12.22 1.30 -4.34
C GLY A 51 -12.47 0.34 -3.19
N ILE A 52 -11.83 0.67 -2.06
CA ILE A 52 -11.85 -0.14 -0.85
C ILE A 52 -12.08 0.76 0.35
N THR A 53 -12.89 0.32 1.31
CA THR A 53 -13.03 1.01 2.59
C THR A 53 -11.84 0.69 3.50
N GLU A 54 -11.55 1.54 4.50
CA GLU A 54 -10.51 1.24 5.48
C GLU A 54 -10.79 -0.05 6.26
N ALA A 55 -12.07 -0.34 6.54
CA ALA A 55 -12.48 -1.56 7.21
C ALA A 55 -12.23 -2.81 6.37
N GLU A 56 -12.57 -2.79 5.07
CA GLU A 56 -12.29 -3.90 4.16
C GLU A 56 -10.78 -4.14 4.01
N LEU A 57 -10.00 -3.06 3.92
CA LEU A 57 -8.54 -3.18 3.84
C LEU A 57 -7.95 -3.77 5.13
N ASP A 58 -8.43 -3.34 6.30
CA ASP A 58 -8.05 -3.92 7.60
C ASP A 58 -8.41 -5.41 7.68
N ASP A 59 -9.62 -5.77 7.25
CA ASP A 59 -10.13 -7.15 7.28
C ASP A 59 -9.31 -8.07 6.35
N VAL A 60 -9.01 -7.63 5.13
CA VAL A 60 -8.22 -8.41 4.18
C VAL A 60 -6.78 -8.57 4.66
N LEU A 61 -6.15 -7.50 5.17
CA LEU A 61 -4.80 -7.58 5.73
C LEU A 61 -4.74 -8.43 7.01
N SER A 62 -5.81 -8.41 7.80
CA SER A 62 -5.95 -9.27 8.98
C SER A 62 -6.14 -10.75 8.62
N CYS A 63 -6.52 -11.07 7.38
CA CYS A 63 -6.60 -12.43 6.88
C CYS A 63 -5.30 -12.91 6.20
N ASP A 64 -4.32 -12.03 5.99
CA ASP A 64 -3.07 -12.35 5.29
C ASP A 64 -2.00 -12.83 6.27
N ASP A 65 -1.74 -14.15 6.29
CA ASP A 65 -0.78 -14.76 7.21
C ASP A 65 0.64 -14.22 7.03
N ASP A 66 1.06 -13.88 5.81
CA ASP A 66 2.38 -13.32 5.55
C ASP A 66 2.53 -11.94 6.18
N VAL A 67 1.48 -11.11 6.08
CA VAL A 67 1.43 -9.79 6.74
C VAL A 67 1.49 -9.95 8.25
N LEU A 68 0.67 -10.85 8.81
CA LEU A 68 0.64 -11.04 10.26
C LEU A 68 1.96 -11.62 10.79
N ASN A 69 2.62 -12.53 10.06
CA ASN A 69 3.93 -13.07 10.45
C ASN A 69 5.02 -11.98 10.42
N ASP A 70 4.95 -11.07 9.46
CA ASP A 70 5.88 -9.94 9.34
C ASP A 70 5.67 -8.92 10.46
N VAL A 71 4.41 -8.61 10.81
CA VAL A 71 4.07 -7.68 11.91
C VAL A 71 4.37 -8.27 13.29
N TYR A 72 4.09 -9.56 13.49
CA TYR A 72 4.17 -10.24 14.78
C TYR A 72 5.40 -11.17 14.88
N THR A 73 6.58 -10.63 14.58
CA THR A 73 7.82 -11.43 14.52
C THR A 73 8.21 -12.07 15.85
N TYR A 74 8.00 -11.37 16.97
CA TYR A 74 8.54 -11.76 18.29
C TYR A 74 7.50 -12.38 19.23
N TRP A 75 6.21 -12.24 18.93
CA TRP A 75 5.13 -12.71 19.79
C TRP A 75 3.86 -12.89 18.97
N THR A 76 2.99 -13.82 19.36
CA THR A 76 1.70 -14.02 18.69
C THR A 76 0.56 -13.54 19.59
N PRO A 77 -0.31 -12.64 19.12
CA PRO A 77 -1.45 -12.18 19.90
C PRO A 77 -2.51 -13.28 20.07
N PRO A 78 -3.31 -13.23 21.15
CA PRO A 78 -4.42 -14.16 21.34
C PRO A 78 -5.50 -14.01 20.26
N MET A 79 -5.61 -12.82 19.65
CA MET A 79 -6.41 -12.56 18.45
C MET A 79 -5.49 -12.04 17.35
N ARG A 80 -5.31 -12.83 16.28
CA ARG A 80 -4.51 -12.44 15.11
C ARG A 80 -5.32 -11.49 14.22
N ARG A 81 -5.18 -10.20 14.46
CA ARG A 81 -5.71 -9.10 13.65
C ARG A 81 -4.58 -8.10 13.41
N LEU A 82 -4.65 -7.33 12.33
CA LEU A 82 -3.70 -6.25 12.09
C LEU A 82 -3.80 -5.22 13.24
N PRO A 83 -2.68 -4.75 13.83
CA PRO A 83 -2.72 -3.61 14.74
C PRO A 83 -3.29 -2.38 14.02
N PRO A 84 -4.37 -1.75 14.54
CA PRO A 84 -5.04 -0.64 13.85
C PRO A 84 -4.11 0.53 13.52
N LEU A 85 -3.10 0.76 14.36
CA LEU A 85 -2.12 1.83 14.17
C LEU A 85 -1.36 1.72 12.85
N LEU A 86 -1.07 0.49 12.38
CA LEU A 86 -0.29 0.29 11.16
C LEU A 86 -1.05 0.77 9.91
N LEU A 87 -2.34 0.42 9.82
CA LEU A 87 -3.16 0.85 8.70
C LEU A 87 -3.36 2.37 8.70
N VAL A 88 -3.61 2.95 9.88
CA VAL A 88 -3.72 4.41 10.05
C VAL A 88 -2.44 5.12 9.59
N CYS A 89 -1.27 4.61 9.97
CA CYS A 89 0.00 5.22 9.54
C CYS A 89 0.22 5.10 8.03
N ILE A 90 -0.06 3.95 7.42
CA ILE A 90 0.05 3.78 5.96
C ILE A 90 -0.91 4.72 5.25
N ARG A 91 -2.17 4.79 5.69
CA ARG A 91 -3.20 5.67 5.14
C ARG A 91 -2.76 7.13 5.19
N ALA A 92 -2.23 7.57 6.33
CA ALA A 92 -1.73 8.94 6.51
C ALA A 92 -0.56 9.26 5.58
N ASP A 93 0.34 8.31 5.33
CA ASP A 93 1.48 8.53 4.44
C ASP A 93 1.09 8.64 2.95
N ILE A 94 -0.04 8.04 2.55
CA ILE A 94 -0.53 8.08 1.17
C ILE A 94 -1.71 9.02 0.96
N ASP A 95 -2.17 9.72 2.00
CA ASP A 95 -3.44 10.44 1.98
C ASP A 95 -3.55 11.46 0.84
N GLN A 96 -2.46 12.16 0.55
CA GLN A 96 -2.38 13.15 -0.53
C GLN A 96 -2.52 12.57 -1.94
N TYR A 97 -2.44 11.25 -2.09
CA TYR A 97 -2.48 10.54 -3.37
C TYR A 97 -3.77 9.73 -3.56
N VAL A 98 -4.66 9.77 -2.58
CA VAL A 98 -5.90 9.01 -2.52
C VAL A 98 -7.08 9.97 -2.53
N VAL A 99 -8.19 9.53 -3.11
CA VAL A 99 -9.47 10.24 -3.12
C VAL A 99 -10.55 9.39 -2.47
N GLU A 100 -11.42 10.05 -1.71
CA GLU A 100 -12.60 9.42 -1.15
C GLU A 100 -13.81 9.76 -2.01
N HIS A 101 -14.62 8.75 -2.35
CA HIS A 101 -15.93 8.98 -2.94
C HIS A 101 -16.97 7.98 -2.41
N GLY A 102 -18.24 8.31 -2.60
CA GLY A 102 -19.34 7.43 -2.22
C GLY A 102 -19.56 6.33 -3.25
N ALA A 103 -19.57 5.09 -2.82
CA ALA A 103 -19.99 3.92 -3.60
C ALA A 103 -20.82 3.00 -2.71
N ASP A 104 -21.97 2.53 -3.21
CA ASP A 104 -22.85 1.58 -2.51
C ASP A 104 -23.22 1.95 -1.06
N GLY A 105 -23.35 3.26 -0.78
CA GLY A 105 -23.67 3.77 0.56
C GLY A 105 -22.49 3.83 1.54
N ALA A 106 -21.28 3.48 1.10
CA ALA A 106 -20.03 3.59 1.86
C ALA A 106 -19.07 4.63 1.26
N ARG A 107 -18.11 5.09 2.07
CA ARG A 107 -17.01 5.94 1.60
C ARG A 107 -15.83 5.03 1.25
N VAL A 108 -15.52 4.94 -0.03
CA VAL A 108 -14.42 4.12 -0.56
C VAL A 108 -13.23 4.99 -0.93
N LEU A 109 -12.05 4.41 -0.83
CA LEU A 109 -10.78 5.01 -1.17
C LEU A 109 -10.31 4.52 -2.54
N ASN A 110 -9.76 5.43 -3.34
CA ASN A 110 -9.18 5.13 -4.65
C ASN A 110 -7.95 5.98 -4.94
N TRP A 111 -7.08 5.52 -5.83
CA TRP A 111 -5.97 6.35 -6.32
C TRP A 111 -6.51 7.60 -7.03
N TYR A 112 -5.97 8.77 -6.69
CA TYR A 112 -6.38 10.02 -7.35
C TYR A 112 -5.88 10.09 -8.81
N HIS A 113 -4.63 9.65 -9.04
CA HIS A 113 -4.00 9.66 -10.36
C HIS A 113 -3.69 8.24 -10.85
N ARG A 114 -4.00 7.97 -12.13
CA ARG A 114 -3.74 6.69 -12.82
C ARG A 114 -2.28 6.24 -12.73
N GLN A 115 -1.34 7.17 -12.65
CA GLN A 115 0.09 6.89 -12.51
C GLN A 115 0.40 6.10 -11.23
N PHE A 116 -0.34 6.31 -10.14
CA PHE A 116 -0.20 5.51 -8.92
C PHE A 116 -0.77 4.11 -9.11
N THR A 117 -1.94 3.99 -9.76
CA THR A 117 -2.56 2.70 -10.07
C THR A 117 -1.64 1.84 -10.92
N GLU A 118 -1.10 2.38 -12.02
CA GLU A 118 -0.20 1.65 -12.91
C GLU A 118 1.10 1.24 -12.20
N ALA A 119 1.69 2.15 -11.43
CA ALA A 119 2.91 1.87 -10.69
C ALA A 119 2.69 0.81 -9.60
N ALA A 120 1.60 0.90 -8.84
CA ALA A 120 1.29 -0.06 -7.80
C ALA A 120 0.91 -1.42 -8.41
N HIS A 121 0.21 -1.44 -9.54
CA HIS A 121 -0.14 -2.66 -10.24
C HIS A 121 1.10 -3.41 -10.74
N GLU A 122 2.01 -2.72 -11.44
CA GLU A 122 3.26 -3.32 -11.92
C GLU A 122 4.16 -3.78 -10.77
N ARG A 123 4.21 -3.03 -9.67
CA ARG A 123 5.11 -3.31 -8.55
C ARG A 123 4.59 -4.39 -7.60
N TYR A 124 3.28 -4.45 -7.37
CA TYR A 124 2.68 -5.29 -6.32
C TYR A 124 1.68 -6.33 -6.84
N CYS A 125 1.15 -6.17 -8.06
CA CYS A 125 0.07 -7.03 -8.56
C CYS A 125 0.52 -8.03 -9.65
N ALA A 126 1.74 -7.89 -10.18
CA ALA A 126 2.23 -8.71 -11.30
C ALA A 126 2.13 -10.23 -11.06
N ASP A 127 2.38 -10.68 -9.82
CA ASP A 127 2.32 -12.12 -9.46
C ASP A 127 0.88 -12.64 -9.25
N TYR A 128 -0.10 -11.77 -9.00
CA TYR A 128 -1.50 -12.18 -8.76
C TYR A 128 -2.25 -12.44 -10.07
N ALA A 129 -1.90 -11.73 -11.15
CA ALA A 129 -2.50 -11.90 -12.47
C ALA A 129 -2.26 -13.31 -13.04
N GLN A 130 -1.19 -14.01 -12.63
CA GLN A 130 -0.93 -15.39 -13.06
C GLN A 130 -1.75 -16.44 -12.30
N LYS A 131 -2.11 -16.17 -11.04
CA LYS A 131 -2.91 -17.11 -10.22
C LYS A 131 -4.41 -17.08 -10.55
N SER A 132 -4.97 -15.93 -10.89
CA SER A 132 -6.40 -15.82 -11.27
C SER A 132 -6.72 -16.54 -12.59
N VAL A 133 -5.78 -16.57 -13.55
CA VAL A 133 -5.92 -17.30 -14.81
C VAL A 133 -5.86 -18.82 -14.61
N SER A 134 -5.07 -19.30 -13.64
CA SER A 134 -4.93 -20.74 -13.36
C SER A 134 -6.08 -21.35 -12.56
N ILE A 135 -6.95 -20.53 -11.94
CA ILE A 135 -8.15 -21.00 -11.22
C ILE A 135 -9.37 -21.04 -12.15
N ALA A 136 -9.32 -20.33 -13.28
CA ALA A 136 -10.39 -20.26 -14.28
C ALA A 136 -10.19 -21.20 -15.49
N THR A 137 -9.18 -22.08 -15.46
CA THR A 137 -8.90 -23.10 -16.49
C THR A 137 -8.90 -24.48 -15.85
#